data_AF-A0A522V326-F1
#
_entry.id   AF-A0A522V326-F1
#
_cell.length_a   1.000
_cell.length_b   1.000
_cell.length_c   1.000
_cell.angle_alpha   90.00
_cell.angle_beta   90.00
_cell.angle_gamma   90.00
#
_symmetry.space_group_name_H-M   'P 1'
#
loop_
_entity.id
_entity.type
_entity.pdbx_description
1 polymer ?
#
loop_
_entity_poly.entity_id
_entity_poly.type
_entity_poly.pdbx_seq_one_letter_code
_entity_poly.pdbx_strand_id
1 'polypeptide(L)'
;MKIVFVLFALLLCPAMVHADRKSQQNIKPIVVEGEAVLSEDSTPAQARALAFNNARRSAIEQASGVIVHGSSVVYNFQLISDLVASATRGVIVKEEILQDEIRKEGKQIVYYVKLKAHVKALEGREKSPLKLVNTNVVRYGSPSSSTTIVFQENDEIQVHAKTSIDSYIHVFSITHDGMVSKLYPNEYFKGERISAGSEFVFPDERQRSMGLKLRVRTPKNISRAVETILFVATKEKNDFLSNKNSDEVTITDLMQELSEHDASLWVEKAVGYEIRK
;
A
#
# COMPACT_ATOMS: atom_id res chain seq x y z
N MET A 1 15.19 -77.41 -25.87
CA MET A 1 15.38 -77.33 -24.41
C MET A 1 16.09 -76.03 -24.08
N LYS A 2 15.61 -75.32 -23.04
CA LYS A 2 15.97 -73.97 -22.55
C LYS A 2 15.17 -72.81 -23.17
N ILE A 3 14.01 -72.62 -22.54
CA ILE A 3 13.21 -71.40 -22.47
C ILE A 3 14.05 -70.32 -21.78
N VAL A 4 14.14 -69.13 -22.37
CA VAL A 4 14.59 -67.92 -21.67
C VAL A 4 13.48 -66.88 -21.84
N PHE A 5 12.74 -66.67 -20.76
CA PHE A 5 11.80 -65.56 -20.59
C PHE A 5 12.63 -64.29 -20.36
N VAL A 6 12.58 -63.33 -21.28
CA VAL A 6 13.02 -61.95 -21.02
C VAL A 6 11.77 -61.11 -20.80
N LEU A 7 11.53 -60.78 -19.54
CA LEU A 7 10.46 -59.91 -19.08
C LEU A 7 10.85 -58.46 -19.44
N PHE A 8 10.28 -57.90 -20.50
CA PHE A 8 10.45 -56.48 -20.84
C PHE A 8 9.48 -55.67 -19.98
N ALA A 9 9.98 -55.13 -18.87
CA ALA A 9 9.22 -54.24 -18.00
C ALA A 9 8.98 -52.91 -18.73
N LEU A 10 7.73 -52.67 -19.12
CA LEU A 10 7.24 -51.40 -19.63
C LEU A 10 7.29 -50.37 -18.49
N LEU A 11 8.36 -49.58 -18.45
CA LEU A 11 8.45 -48.37 -17.63
C LEU A 11 7.48 -47.33 -18.19
N LEU A 12 6.24 -47.32 -17.68
CA LEU A 12 5.36 -46.17 -17.77
C LEU A 12 6.01 -45.03 -16.97
N CYS A 13 6.75 -44.16 -17.64
CA CYS A 13 7.00 -42.81 -17.14
C CYS A 13 5.66 -42.06 -17.22
N PRO A 14 5.02 -41.68 -16.10
CA PRO A 14 4.06 -40.60 -16.16
C PRO A 14 4.86 -39.34 -16.51
N ALA A 15 4.76 -38.91 -17.77
CA ALA A 15 5.20 -37.58 -18.16
C ALA A 15 4.51 -36.60 -17.21
N MET A 16 5.30 -35.99 -16.33
CA MET A 16 4.91 -34.84 -15.53
C MET A 16 4.35 -33.80 -16.49
N VAL A 17 3.03 -33.76 -16.60
CA VAL A 17 2.31 -32.59 -17.03
C VAL A 17 2.63 -31.54 -15.97
N HIS A 18 3.71 -30.79 -16.20
CA HIS A 18 3.89 -29.47 -15.63
C HIS A 18 2.75 -28.64 -16.19
N ALA A 19 1.59 -28.73 -15.54
CA ALA A 19 0.55 -27.76 -15.68
C ALA A 19 1.19 -26.44 -15.25
N ASP A 20 1.58 -25.65 -16.25
CA ASP A 20 1.88 -24.23 -16.16
C ASP A 20 0.64 -23.57 -15.57
N ARG A 21 0.56 -23.58 -14.24
CA ARG A 21 -0.51 -22.98 -13.45
C ARG A 21 -0.20 -21.49 -13.41
N LYS A 22 -0.23 -20.82 -14.57
CA LYS A 22 -0.43 -19.38 -14.63
C LYS A 22 -1.66 -19.11 -13.77
N SER A 23 -1.44 -18.42 -12.67
CA SER A 23 -2.47 -17.95 -11.76
C SER A 23 -3.59 -17.34 -12.62
N GLN A 24 -4.73 -18.03 -12.71
CA GLN A 24 -5.97 -17.40 -13.16
C GLN A 24 -6.22 -16.28 -12.15
N GLN A 25 -5.82 -15.07 -12.52
CA GLN A 25 -5.99 -13.89 -11.70
C GLN A 25 -7.50 -13.75 -11.46
N ASN A 26 -7.93 -13.97 -10.22
CA ASN A 26 -9.34 -13.97 -9.82
C ASN A 26 -9.84 -12.51 -9.76
N ILE A 27 -9.94 -11.87 -10.92
CA ILE A 27 -10.41 -10.50 -11.09
C ILE A 27 -11.94 -10.53 -11.14
N LYS A 28 -12.58 -9.94 -10.13
CA LYS A 28 -14.04 -9.89 -10.02
C LYS A 28 -14.55 -8.49 -10.35
N PRO A 29 -15.48 -8.32 -11.30
CA PRO A 29 -16.16 -7.05 -11.51
C PRO A 29 -17.22 -6.85 -10.43
N ILE A 30 -17.14 -5.77 -9.67
CA ILE A 30 -18.09 -5.38 -8.62
C ILE A 30 -18.61 -3.97 -8.93
N VAL A 31 -19.92 -3.78 -8.85
CA VAL A 31 -20.54 -2.45 -8.89
C VAL A 31 -20.86 -2.03 -7.47
N VAL A 32 -20.36 -0.87 -7.08
CA VAL A 32 -20.49 -0.35 -5.71
C VAL A 32 -20.86 1.12 -5.72
N GLU A 33 -21.37 1.55 -4.57
CA GLU A 33 -21.83 2.89 -4.31
C GLU A 33 -21.04 3.45 -3.12
N GLY A 34 -20.79 4.74 -3.13
CA GLY A 34 -20.11 5.44 -2.06
C GLY A 34 -20.72 6.81 -1.87
N GLU A 35 -20.93 7.17 -0.61
CA GLU A 35 -21.61 8.40 -0.22
C GLU A 35 -20.80 9.16 0.81
N ALA A 36 -20.90 10.49 0.78
CA ALA A 36 -20.33 11.37 1.79
C ALA A 36 -21.21 12.60 1.96
N VAL A 37 -21.57 12.91 3.21
CA VAL A 37 -22.33 14.11 3.52
C VAL A 37 -21.44 15.34 3.36
N LEU A 38 -21.93 16.35 2.63
CA LEU A 38 -21.36 17.68 2.61
C LEU A 38 -21.82 18.42 3.87
N SER A 39 -20.95 18.46 4.88
CA SER A 39 -21.15 19.23 6.11
C SER A 39 -20.64 20.67 5.97
N GLU A 40 -21.04 21.54 6.91
CA GLU A 40 -20.58 22.93 6.98
C GLU A 40 -19.05 23.06 7.07
N ASP A 41 -18.39 22.06 7.68
CA ASP A 41 -16.94 22.01 7.86
C ASP A 41 -16.19 21.35 6.70
N SER A 42 -16.88 20.91 5.65
CA SER A 42 -16.29 20.16 4.53
C SER A 42 -16.46 20.86 3.19
N THR A 43 -15.44 20.80 2.35
CA THR A 43 -15.52 21.28 0.97
C THR A 43 -16.17 20.23 0.06
N PRO A 44 -16.82 20.61 -1.05
CA PRO A 44 -17.33 19.66 -2.05
C PRO A 44 -16.26 18.69 -2.56
N ALA A 45 -15.01 19.15 -2.71
CA ALA A 45 -13.90 18.31 -3.11
C ALA A 45 -13.56 17.23 -2.07
N GLN A 46 -13.59 17.57 -0.77
CA GLN A 46 -13.38 16.62 0.32
C GLN A 46 -14.51 15.59 0.39
N ALA A 47 -15.77 16.03 0.29
CA ALA A 47 -16.92 15.13 0.25
C ALA A 47 -16.85 14.17 -0.95
N ARG A 48 -16.52 14.69 -2.14
CA ARG A 48 -16.28 13.86 -3.33
C ARG A 48 -15.20 12.80 -3.10
N ALA A 49 -14.03 13.21 -2.61
CA ALA A 49 -12.92 12.29 -2.33
C ALA A 49 -13.33 11.19 -1.34
N LEU A 50 -14.07 11.56 -0.29
CA LEU A 50 -14.59 10.62 0.70
C LEU A 50 -15.58 9.61 0.09
N ALA A 51 -16.51 10.07 -0.76
CA ALA A 51 -17.46 9.20 -1.45
C ALA A 51 -16.75 8.19 -2.36
N PHE A 52 -15.75 8.62 -3.14
CA PHE A 52 -14.91 7.72 -3.94
C PHE A 52 -14.17 6.69 -3.08
N ASN A 53 -13.57 7.11 -1.97
CA ASN A 53 -12.86 6.21 -1.07
C ASN A 53 -13.81 5.19 -0.42
N ASN A 54 -15.02 5.60 -0.05
CA ASN A 54 -16.06 4.71 0.45
C ASN A 54 -16.45 3.65 -0.59
N ALA A 55 -16.70 4.08 -1.84
CA ALA A 55 -17.01 3.15 -2.93
C ALA A 55 -15.87 2.14 -3.15
N ARG A 56 -14.62 2.61 -3.27
CA ARG A 56 -13.45 1.75 -3.46
C ARG A 56 -13.26 0.73 -2.34
N ARG A 57 -13.44 1.15 -1.08
CA ARG A 57 -13.41 0.26 0.09
C ARG A 57 -14.44 -0.85 -0.06
N SER A 58 -15.70 -0.49 -0.36
CA SER A 58 -16.78 -1.44 -0.55
C SER A 58 -16.54 -2.42 -1.70
N ALA A 59 -15.92 -1.97 -2.81
CA ALA A 59 -15.57 -2.88 -3.91
C ALA A 59 -14.60 -3.98 -3.44
N ILE A 60 -13.58 -3.59 -2.69
CA ILE A 60 -12.58 -4.53 -2.17
C ILE A 60 -13.21 -5.49 -1.16
N GLU A 61 -14.00 -4.98 -0.22
CA GLU A 61 -14.70 -5.78 0.79
C GLU A 61 -15.62 -6.84 0.17
N GLN A 62 -16.42 -6.45 -0.82
CA GLN A 62 -17.32 -7.37 -1.54
C GLN A 62 -16.55 -8.40 -2.35
N ALA A 63 -15.43 -8.01 -2.98
CA ALA A 63 -14.62 -8.93 -3.79
C ALA A 63 -13.85 -9.95 -2.93
N SER A 64 -13.32 -9.52 -1.77
CA SER A 64 -12.53 -10.35 -0.86
C SER A 64 -13.37 -11.08 0.19
N GLY A 65 -14.64 -10.70 0.40
CA GLY A 65 -15.53 -11.32 1.38
C GLY A 65 -15.20 -10.97 2.84
N VAL A 66 -14.59 -9.81 3.11
CA VAL A 66 -14.16 -9.40 4.45
C VAL A 66 -14.53 -7.94 4.69
N ILE A 67 -15.02 -7.60 5.89
CA ILE A 67 -15.32 -6.23 6.31
C ILE A 67 -14.02 -5.51 6.71
N VAL A 68 -13.75 -4.32 6.19
CA VAL A 68 -12.68 -3.43 6.65
C VAL A 68 -13.26 -2.55 7.76
N HIS A 69 -12.91 -2.85 9.02
CA HIS A 69 -13.30 -1.99 10.14
C HIS A 69 -12.56 -0.64 10.07
N GLY A 70 -13.28 0.44 9.81
CA GLY A 70 -12.77 1.81 9.94
C GLY A 70 -12.96 2.31 11.38
N SER A 71 -11.87 2.62 12.08
CA SER A 71 -11.92 3.27 13.39
C SER A 71 -12.04 4.79 13.24
N SER A 72 -13.23 5.34 13.47
CA SER A 72 -13.54 6.77 13.29
C SER A 72 -12.70 7.72 14.16
N VAL A 73 -12.43 8.90 13.58
CA VAL A 73 -11.86 10.14 14.17
C VAL A 73 -10.34 10.29 13.98
N VAL A 74 -9.94 10.56 12.72
CA VAL A 74 -9.12 11.70 12.22
C VAL A 74 -9.11 11.59 10.68
N TYR A 75 -9.73 12.56 9.99
CA TYR A 75 -10.22 12.44 8.61
C TYR A 75 -9.20 12.07 7.51
N ASN A 76 -7.91 12.38 7.66
CA ASN A 76 -6.95 12.18 6.56
C ASN A 76 -6.07 10.93 6.71
N PHE A 77 -5.59 10.63 7.93
CA PHE A 77 -4.78 9.43 8.21
C PHE A 77 -5.59 8.15 7.98
N GLN A 78 -6.84 8.16 8.43
CA GLN A 78 -7.70 7.00 8.37
C GLN A 78 -7.99 6.60 6.92
N LEU A 79 -8.16 7.55 5.99
CA LEU A 79 -8.44 7.23 4.58
C LEU A 79 -7.27 6.54 3.88
N ILE A 80 -6.03 7.00 4.09
CA ILE A 80 -4.85 6.36 3.52
C ILE A 80 -4.58 5.02 4.20
N SER A 81 -4.71 4.95 5.54
CA SER A 81 -4.58 3.68 6.26
C SER A 81 -5.63 2.66 5.83
N ASP A 82 -6.88 3.08 5.64
CA ASP A 82 -7.99 2.23 5.16
C ASP A 82 -7.76 1.81 3.70
N LEU A 83 -7.19 2.69 2.87
CA LEU A 83 -6.85 2.39 1.48
C LEU A 83 -5.67 1.41 1.38
N VAL A 84 -4.63 1.59 2.20
CA VAL A 84 -3.55 0.60 2.36
C VAL A 84 -4.14 -0.72 2.84
N ALA A 85 -4.90 -0.70 3.93
CA ALA A 85 -5.49 -1.89 4.56
C ALA A 85 -6.43 -2.65 3.61
N SER A 86 -7.25 -1.95 2.84
CA SER A 86 -8.11 -2.55 1.81
C SER A 86 -7.25 -3.12 0.67
N ALA A 87 -6.26 -2.38 0.17
CA ALA A 87 -5.36 -2.86 -0.88
C ALA A 87 -4.64 -4.17 -0.51
N THR A 88 -4.44 -4.44 0.79
CA THR A 88 -3.86 -5.72 1.25
C THR A 88 -4.71 -6.96 1.00
N ARG A 89 -6.02 -6.79 0.78
CA ARG A 89 -7.00 -7.87 0.62
C ARG A 89 -7.43 -8.03 -0.83
N GLY A 90 -7.35 -6.95 -1.60
CA GLY A 90 -7.60 -6.95 -3.02
C GLY A 90 -7.24 -5.60 -3.62
N VAL A 91 -6.87 -5.62 -4.90
CA VAL A 91 -6.45 -4.42 -5.62
C VAL A 91 -7.42 -4.14 -6.75
N ILE A 92 -7.88 -2.89 -6.85
CA ILE A 92 -8.67 -2.42 -7.98
C ILE A 92 -7.72 -2.26 -9.17
N VAL A 93 -7.83 -3.16 -10.14
CA VAL A 93 -7.01 -3.15 -11.37
C VAL A 93 -7.62 -2.31 -12.49
N LYS A 94 -8.90 -1.97 -12.36
CA LYS A 94 -9.63 -1.09 -13.28
C LYS A 94 -10.85 -0.49 -12.59
N GLU A 95 -11.06 0.80 -12.78
CA GLU A 95 -12.24 1.54 -12.28
C GLU A 95 -12.98 2.19 -13.46
N GLU A 96 -14.30 2.08 -13.48
CA GLU A 96 -15.18 2.77 -14.42
C GLU A 96 -16.21 3.57 -13.60
N ILE A 97 -16.20 4.90 -13.76
CA ILE A 97 -17.15 5.78 -13.08
C ILE A 97 -18.49 5.70 -13.81
N LEU A 98 -19.52 5.24 -13.11
CA LEU A 98 -20.88 5.14 -13.65
C LEU A 98 -21.72 6.37 -13.30
N GLN A 99 -21.54 6.92 -12.09
CA GLN A 99 -22.18 8.15 -11.63
C GLN A 99 -21.26 8.93 -10.68
N ASP A 100 -21.29 10.25 -10.78
CA ASP A 100 -20.53 11.20 -9.97
C ASP A 100 -21.37 12.48 -9.86
N GLU A 101 -22.15 12.60 -8.79
CA GLU A 101 -23.14 13.66 -8.66
C GLU A 101 -23.39 14.08 -7.21
N ILE A 102 -23.97 15.27 -7.06
CA ILE A 102 -24.44 15.78 -5.78
C ILE A 102 -25.95 15.55 -5.70
N ARG A 103 -26.38 14.84 -4.67
CA ARG A 103 -27.79 14.58 -4.36
C ARG A 103 -28.24 15.39 -3.16
N LYS A 104 -29.52 15.73 -3.12
CA LYS A 104 -30.16 16.31 -1.93
C LYS A 104 -31.02 15.23 -1.28
N GLU A 105 -30.61 14.78 -0.11
CA GLU A 105 -31.32 13.77 0.66
C GLU A 105 -31.92 14.43 1.91
N GLY A 106 -33.21 14.78 1.80
CA GLY A 106 -33.92 15.55 2.81
C GLY A 106 -33.29 16.94 3.01
N LYS A 107 -32.68 17.16 4.18
CA LYS A 107 -31.98 18.41 4.52
C LYS A 107 -30.48 18.36 4.24
N GLN A 108 -29.93 17.19 3.88
CA GLN A 108 -28.51 17.00 3.66
C GLN A 108 -28.19 17.07 2.18
N ILE A 109 -26.99 17.58 1.89
CA ILE A 109 -26.38 17.48 0.57
C ILE A 109 -25.39 16.33 0.66
N VAL A 110 -25.52 15.34 -0.22
CA VAL A 110 -24.71 14.13 -0.23
C VAL A 110 -23.99 14.06 -1.56
N TYR A 111 -22.69 13.82 -1.51
CA TYR A 111 -21.92 13.45 -2.67
C TYR A 111 -22.08 11.96 -2.91
N TYR A 112 -22.58 11.58 -4.08
CA TYR A 112 -22.86 10.20 -4.46
C TYR A 112 -21.98 9.77 -5.62
N VAL A 113 -21.36 8.61 -5.47
CA VAL A 113 -20.52 7.98 -6.50
C VAL A 113 -21.01 6.56 -6.72
N LYS A 114 -21.16 6.18 -7.98
CA LYS A 114 -21.34 4.78 -8.40
C LYS A 114 -20.22 4.41 -9.34
N LEU A 115 -19.53 3.32 -9.06
CA LEU A 115 -18.44 2.86 -9.89
C LEU A 115 -18.48 1.34 -10.08
N LYS A 116 -17.92 0.89 -11.20
CA LYS A 116 -17.61 -0.50 -11.46
C LYS A 116 -16.11 -0.72 -11.29
N ALA A 117 -15.74 -1.49 -10.28
CA ALA A 117 -14.36 -1.85 -9.99
C ALA A 117 -14.09 -3.29 -10.43
N HIS A 118 -12.94 -3.52 -11.06
CA HIS A 118 -12.41 -4.86 -11.30
C HIS A 118 -11.37 -5.13 -10.22
N VAL A 119 -11.67 -6.05 -9.30
CA VAL A 119 -10.86 -6.29 -8.11
C VAL A 119 -10.14 -7.62 -8.21
N LYS A 120 -8.81 -7.59 -8.13
CA LYS A 120 -7.97 -8.77 -7.98
C LYS A 120 -7.82 -9.08 -6.49
N ALA A 121 -8.37 -10.20 -6.03
CA ALA A 121 -8.18 -10.63 -4.65
C ALA A 121 -6.72 -11.04 -4.38
N LEU A 122 -6.18 -10.65 -3.23
CA LEU A 122 -4.83 -11.03 -2.79
C LEU A 122 -4.94 -12.20 -1.80
N GLU A 123 -4.90 -13.43 -2.31
CA GLU A 123 -4.96 -14.64 -1.49
C GLU A 123 -3.56 -15.07 -1.02
N GLY A 124 -3.47 -15.78 0.12
CA GLY A 124 -2.24 -16.43 0.57
C GLY A 124 -1.26 -15.57 1.39
N ARG A 125 -1.61 -14.29 1.65
CA ARG A 125 -0.79 -13.36 2.44
C ARG A 125 -0.50 -13.82 3.86
N GLU A 126 -1.47 -14.45 4.53
CA GLU A 126 -1.33 -14.98 5.89
C GLU A 126 -0.25 -16.05 6.04
N LYS A 127 0.16 -16.69 4.94
CA LYS A 127 1.21 -17.72 4.95
C LYS A 127 2.62 -17.12 4.93
N SER A 128 2.76 -15.81 4.83
CA SER A 128 4.07 -15.17 4.77
C SER A 128 4.79 -15.21 6.13
N PRO A 129 6.02 -15.77 6.21
CA PRO A 129 6.86 -15.64 7.41
C PRO A 129 7.47 -14.23 7.55
N LEU A 130 7.34 -13.38 6.52
CA LEU A 130 7.84 -12.01 6.51
C LEU A 130 6.90 -11.09 7.30
N LYS A 131 7.46 -10.36 8.24
CA LYS A 131 6.77 -9.36 9.06
C LYS A 131 7.61 -8.08 9.12
N LEU A 132 6.93 -6.94 9.04
CA LEU A 132 7.49 -5.63 9.37
C LEU A 132 7.17 -5.30 10.83
N VAL A 133 8.21 -5.06 11.63
CA VAL A 133 8.11 -4.71 13.04
C VAL A 133 8.90 -3.44 13.32
N ASN A 134 8.60 -2.77 14.45
CA ASN A 134 9.25 -1.52 14.87
C ASN A 134 9.31 -0.44 13.77
N THR A 135 8.25 -0.35 12.96
CA THR A 135 8.10 0.68 11.94
C THR A 135 7.72 2.01 12.58
N ASN A 136 8.52 3.05 12.40
CA ASN A 136 8.24 4.38 12.94
C ASN A 136 8.78 5.50 12.04
N VAL A 137 8.29 6.72 12.30
CA VAL A 137 8.84 7.96 11.75
C VAL A 137 9.21 8.82 12.96
N VAL A 138 10.46 9.27 13.03
CA VAL A 138 11.00 9.97 14.21
C VAL A 138 11.66 11.27 13.79
N ARG A 139 11.62 12.27 14.67
CA ARG A 139 12.42 13.49 14.48
C ARG A 139 13.89 13.12 14.68
N TYR A 140 14.73 13.51 13.73
CA TYR A 140 16.17 13.32 13.86
C TYR A 140 16.68 13.95 15.17
N GLY A 141 17.51 13.20 15.91
CA GLY A 141 18.10 13.65 17.17
C GLY A 141 17.15 13.70 18.37
N SER A 142 15.91 13.22 18.24
CA SER A 142 14.96 13.13 19.37
C SER A 142 14.78 11.67 19.83
N PRO A 143 14.69 11.41 21.15
CA PRO A 143 14.33 10.09 21.65
C PRO A 143 12.88 9.76 21.25
N SER A 144 12.70 8.62 20.59
CA SER A 144 11.41 8.13 20.04
C SER A 144 10.45 7.71 21.16
N SER A 145 9.43 8.49 21.50
CA SER A 145 8.42 8.03 22.48
C SER A 145 7.03 8.71 22.43
N SER A 146 6.52 9.12 21.27
CA SER A 146 5.15 9.68 21.20
C SER A 146 4.21 8.84 20.34
N THR A 147 3.02 8.57 20.85
CA THR A 147 1.97 7.75 20.22
C THR A 147 1.27 8.48 19.06
N THR A 148 1.39 9.81 19.02
CA THR A 148 0.97 10.64 17.88
C THR A 148 2.15 11.47 17.42
N ILE A 149 2.59 11.24 16.19
CA ILE A 149 3.78 11.87 15.63
C ILE A 149 3.36 13.21 15.02
N VAL A 150 3.54 14.29 15.78
CA VAL A 150 3.31 15.67 15.31
C VAL A 150 4.65 16.35 15.09
N PHE A 151 4.91 16.72 13.85
CA PHE A 151 6.09 17.45 13.43
C PHE A 151 5.79 18.92 13.17
N GLN A 152 6.82 19.74 13.27
CA GLN A 152 6.81 21.13 12.82
C GLN A 152 7.35 21.22 11.40
N GLU A 153 6.95 22.25 10.66
CA GLU A 153 7.46 22.48 9.31
C GLU A 153 9.00 22.55 9.30
N ASN A 154 9.61 21.84 8.35
CA ASN A 154 11.06 21.65 8.20
C ASN A 154 11.74 20.75 9.24
N ASP A 155 10.99 20.09 10.14
CA ASP A 155 11.56 19.02 10.97
C ASP A 155 12.27 17.99 10.08
N GLU A 156 13.52 17.69 10.42
CA GLU A 156 14.27 16.60 9.80
C GLU A 156 13.81 15.27 10.41
N ILE A 157 13.47 14.30 9.57
CA ILE A 157 12.95 13.00 10.01
C ILE A 157 13.83 11.83 9.56
N GLN A 158 13.76 10.76 10.33
CA GLN A 158 14.23 9.43 9.95
C GLN A 158 13.08 8.44 10.03
N VAL A 159 13.13 7.42 9.19
CA VAL A 159 12.21 6.28 9.22
C VAL A 159 12.97 5.05 9.68
N HIS A 160 12.37 4.25 10.55
CA HIS A 160 12.97 3.01 11.04
C HIS A 160 12.04 1.84 10.77
N ALA A 161 12.64 0.67 10.54
CA ALA A 161 11.91 -0.58 10.42
C ALA A 161 12.82 -1.77 10.76
N LYS A 162 12.21 -2.92 11.03
CA LYS A 162 12.87 -4.23 11.13
C LYS A 162 12.05 -5.28 10.42
N THR A 163 12.71 -6.29 9.88
CA THR A 163 12.06 -7.44 9.25
C THR A 163 12.30 -8.71 10.04
N SER A 164 11.33 -9.64 10.03
CA SER A 164 11.47 -10.95 10.71
C SER A 164 12.41 -11.92 10.00
N ILE A 165 12.71 -11.68 8.71
CA ILE A 165 13.60 -12.48 7.88
C ILE A 165 14.45 -11.56 6.98
N ASP A 166 15.49 -12.10 6.36
CA ASP A 166 16.31 -11.38 5.39
C ASP A 166 15.48 -10.89 4.20
N SER A 167 15.43 -9.58 4.00
CA SER A 167 14.47 -8.93 3.08
C SER A 167 15.03 -7.65 2.46
N TYR A 168 14.37 -7.13 1.44
CA TYR A 168 14.55 -5.77 0.95
C TYR A 168 13.46 -4.87 1.53
N ILE A 169 13.78 -3.61 1.83
CA ILE A 169 12.80 -2.62 2.30
C ILE A 169 12.68 -1.52 1.25
N HIS A 170 11.44 -1.11 0.99
CA HIS A 170 11.06 0.03 0.20
C HIS A 170 10.28 0.99 1.09
N VAL A 171 10.49 2.29 0.88
CA VAL A 171 9.87 3.37 1.63
C VAL A 171 9.25 4.32 0.63
N PHE A 172 7.97 4.60 0.81
CA PHE A 172 7.22 5.55 0.02
C PHE A 172 6.63 6.63 0.92
N SER A 173 6.63 7.88 0.45
CA SER A 173 5.82 8.96 1.03
C SER A 173 4.47 8.99 0.33
N ILE A 174 3.40 9.13 1.10
CA ILE A 174 2.05 9.35 0.60
C ILE A 174 1.57 10.68 1.17
N THR A 175 1.33 11.63 0.28
CA THR A 175 0.84 12.97 0.62
C THR A 175 -0.64 12.95 0.96
N HIS A 176 -1.15 14.06 1.50
CA HIS A 176 -2.56 14.18 1.92
C HIS A 176 -3.57 14.02 0.77
N ASP A 177 -3.15 14.21 -0.48
CA ASP A 177 -3.93 14.03 -1.70
C ASP A 177 -3.72 12.64 -2.34
N GLY A 178 -2.95 11.76 -1.70
CA GLY A 178 -2.76 10.37 -2.12
C GLY A 178 -1.69 10.15 -3.18
N MET A 179 -0.90 11.17 -3.51
CA MET A 179 0.26 11.04 -4.39
C MET A 179 1.39 10.32 -3.68
N VAL A 180 2.10 9.47 -4.44
CA VAL A 180 3.12 8.56 -3.92
C VAL A 180 4.48 8.95 -4.48
N SER A 181 5.44 9.17 -3.58
CA SER A 181 6.84 9.38 -3.93
C SER A 181 7.71 8.26 -3.37
N LYS A 182 8.55 7.65 -4.20
CA LYS A 182 9.52 6.63 -3.78
C LYS A 182 10.70 7.29 -3.06
N LEU A 183 10.82 7.05 -1.76
CA LEU A 183 11.91 7.59 -0.93
C LEU A 183 13.11 6.65 -0.93
N TYR A 184 12.89 5.35 -0.81
CA TYR A 184 13.94 4.32 -0.82
C TYR A 184 13.41 3.02 -1.45
N PRO A 185 14.21 2.28 -2.22
CA PRO A 185 15.45 2.74 -2.84
C PRO A 185 15.18 3.87 -3.83
N ASN A 186 16.19 4.68 -4.15
CA ASN A 186 16.07 5.78 -5.10
C ASN A 186 17.27 5.82 -6.07
N GLU A 187 17.32 6.83 -6.93
CA GLU A 187 18.38 6.95 -7.93
C GLU A 187 19.78 7.03 -7.30
N TYR A 188 19.90 7.67 -6.14
CA TYR A 188 21.15 7.87 -5.40
C TYR A 188 21.52 6.72 -4.46
N PHE A 189 20.51 6.10 -3.82
CA PHE A 189 20.71 5.05 -2.81
C PHE A 189 19.97 3.78 -3.20
N LYS A 190 20.75 2.76 -3.58
CA LYS A 190 20.20 1.47 -4.02
C LYS A 190 19.71 0.64 -2.82
N GLY A 191 18.74 -0.22 -3.12
CA GLY A 191 18.14 -1.15 -2.17
C GLY A 191 19.09 -2.31 -1.91
N GLU A 192 19.49 -2.47 -0.65
CA GLU A 192 20.31 -3.59 -0.18
C GLU A 192 19.45 -4.59 0.59
N ARG A 193 19.95 -5.84 0.68
CA ARG A 193 19.28 -6.88 1.46
C ARG A 193 19.63 -6.68 2.93
N ILE A 194 18.60 -6.61 3.77
CA ILE A 194 18.69 -6.34 5.20
C ILE A 194 18.50 -7.67 5.92
N SER A 195 19.42 -8.01 6.82
CA SER A 195 19.35 -9.24 7.61
C SER A 195 18.20 -9.21 8.61
N ALA A 196 17.65 -10.39 8.92
CA ALA A 196 16.58 -10.55 9.91
C ALA A 196 16.91 -9.87 11.25
N GLY A 197 15.97 -9.07 11.77
CA GLY A 197 16.09 -8.38 13.06
C GLY A 197 17.03 -7.17 13.08
N SER A 198 17.83 -6.95 12.04
CA SER A 198 18.65 -5.75 11.89
C SER A 198 17.79 -4.50 11.74
N GLU A 199 18.27 -3.39 12.29
CA GLU A 199 17.58 -2.11 12.18
C GLU A 199 17.86 -1.47 10.82
N PHE A 200 16.79 -1.21 10.10
CA PHE A 200 16.79 -0.33 8.95
C PHE A 200 16.55 1.10 9.42
N VAL A 201 17.41 2.02 8.99
CA VAL A 201 17.25 3.46 9.23
C VAL A 201 17.42 4.17 7.90
N PHE A 202 16.51 5.09 7.57
CA PHE A 202 16.64 5.93 6.39
C PHE A 202 16.15 7.36 6.65
N PRO A 203 16.92 8.40 6.27
CA PRO A 203 18.32 8.33 5.87
C PRO A 203 19.23 7.92 7.04
N ASP A 204 20.19 7.02 6.81
CA ASP A 204 21.22 6.66 7.80
C ASP A 204 22.31 7.75 7.94
N GLU A 205 23.19 7.67 8.94
CA GLU A 205 24.24 8.67 9.17
C GLU A 205 25.21 8.83 7.98
N ARG A 206 25.49 7.75 7.25
CA ARG A 206 26.33 7.81 6.06
C ARG A 206 25.62 8.59 4.96
N GLN A 207 24.37 8.29 4.67
CA GLN A 207 23.54 8.99 3.68
C GLN A 207 23.34 10.47 4.04
N ARG A 208 23.17 10.77 5.34
CA ARG A 208 23.06 12.14 5.86
C ARG A 208 24.35 12.92 5.73
N SER A 209 25.51 12.30 5.98
CA SER A 209 26.81 12.95 5.74
C SER A 209 27.07 13.23 4.26
N MET A 210 26.41 12.51 3.35
CA MET A 210 26.36 12.81 1.92
C MET A 210 25.31 13.86 1.52
N GLY A 211 24.59 14.43 2.49
CA GLY A 211 23.63 15.52 2.28
C GLY A 211 22.17 15.09 2.13
N LEU A 212 21.85 13.80 2.15
CA LEU A 212 20.46 13.33 2.07
C LEU A 212 19.73 13.61 3.39
N LYS A 213 18.68 14.42 3.33
CA LYS A 213 17.82 14.75 4.48
C LYS A 213 16.36 14.70 4.07
N LEU A 214 15.53 14.02 4.85
CA LEU A 214 14.08 14.11 4.72
C LEU A 214 13.57 15.22 5.62
N ARG A 215 12.82 16.16 5.04
CA ARG A 215 12.17 17.23 5.80
C ARG A 215 10.69 17.27 5.49
N VAL A 216 9.88 17.35 6.53
CA VAL A 216 8.43 17.43 6.39
C VAL A 216 7.99 18.86 6.10
N ARG A 217 6.96 19.03 5.27
CA ARG A 217 6.42 20.35 4.91
C ARG A 217 4.91 20.33 4.81
N THR A 218 4.29 21.45 5.15
CA THR A 218 2.88 21.65 4.85
C THR A 218 2.73 22.19 3.42
N PRO A 219 1.63 21.84 2.72
CA PRO A 219 1.29 22.46 1.45
C PRO A 219 1.11 23.98 1.59
N LYS A 220 1.25 24.69 0.48
CA LYS A 220 1.00 26.14 0.44
C LYS A 220 -0.40 26.45 0.96
N ASN A 221 -0.49 27.46 1.84
CA ASN A 221 -1.73 27.96 2.45
C ASN A 221 -2.49 26.98 3.37
N ILE A 222 -1.86 25.88 3.80
CA ILE A 222 -2.44 24.95 4.78
C ILE A 222 -1.56 24.95 6.04
N SER A 223 -2.17 25.09 7.22
CA SER A 223 -1.46 25.12 8.52
C SER A 223 -1.26 23.74 9.15
N ARG A 224 -1.95 22.73 8.63
CA ARG A 224 -1.91 21.34 9.10
C ARG A 224 -2.00 20.37 7.93
N ALA A 225 -1.02 19.49 7.81
CA ALA A 225 -1.03 18.40 6.84
C ALA A 225 -0.93 17.06 7.55
N VAL A 226 -1.48 16.03 6.92
CA VAL A 226 -1.33 14.64 7.36
C VAL A 226 -0.74 13.88 6.18
N GLU A 227 0.35 13.18 6.45
CA GLU A 227 1.07 12.39 5.46
C GLU A 227 1.31 10.99 6.02
N THR A 228 1.71 10.06 5.16
CA THR A 228 1.95 8.67 5.55
C THR A 228 3.25 8.17 4.94
N ILE A 229 4.09 7.52 5.76
CA ILE A 229 5.16 6.66 5.25
C ILE A 229 4.61 5.25 5.09
N LEU A 230 4.73 4.71 3.89
CA LEU A 230 4.45 3.31 3.61
C LEU A 230 5.76 2.54 3.48
N PHE A 231 5.97 1.60 4.40
CA PHE A 231 7.03 0.60 4.30
C PHE A 231 6.52 -0.60 3.54
N VAL A 232 7.31 -1.12 2.59
CA VAL A 232 7.06 -2.39 1.92
C VAL A 232 8.31 -3.25 2.02
N ALA A 233 8.22 -4.38 2.70
CA ALA A 233 9.29 -5.37 2.73
C ALA A 233 8.99 -6.48 1.71
N THR A 234 10.01 -6.90 0.97
CA THR A 234 9.93 -7.96 -0.03
C THR A 234 11.02 -9.00 0.20
N LYS A 235 10.74 -10.27 -0.09
CA LYS A 235 11.75 -11.35 -0.04
C LYS A 235 12.75 -11.25 -1.19
N GLU A 236 12.28 -10.78 -2.34
CA GLU A 236 13.05 -10.64 -3.56
C GLU A 236 13.38 -9.17 -3.82
N LYS A 237 14.39 -8.92 -4.65
CA LYS A 237 14.71 -7.57 -5.07
C LYS A 237 13.71 -7.14 -6.14
N ASN A 238 12.94 -6.11 -5.85
CA ASN A 238 11.96 -5.52 -6.76
C ASN A 238 12.33 -4.06 -7.02
N ASP A 239 11.91 -3.53 -8.17
CA ASP A 239 12.08 -2.11 -8.47
C ASP A 239 10.71 -1.50 -8.81
N PHE A 240 10.04 -1.00 -7.78
CA PHE A 240 8.70 -0.43 -7.91
C PHE A 240 8.72 0.98 -8.50
N LEU A 241 7.69 1.33 -9.26
CA LEU A 241 7.43 2.66 -9.82
C LEU A 241 8.50 3.16 -10.80
N SER A 242 9.33 2.28 -11.33
CA SER A 242 10.53 2.60 -12.13
C SER A 242 10.23 3.34 -13.44
N ASN A 243 9.01 3.19 -13.97
CA ASN A 243 8.59 3.74 -15.26
C ASN A 243 7.55 4.86 -15.14
N LYS A 244 7.27 5.37 -13.94
CA LYS A 244 6.21 6.38 -13.72
C LYS A 244 6.80 7.71 -13.25
N ASN A 245 6.27 8.81 -13.78
CA ASN A 245 6.57 10.15 -13.28
C ASN A 245 5.97 10.31 -11.88
N SER A 246 6.80 10.68 -10.90
CA SER A 246 6.40 10.78 -9.47
C SER A 246 5.18 11.65 -9.22
N ASP A 247 4.93 12.64 -10.08
CA ASP A 247 3.88 13.64 -9.91
C ASP A 247 2.47 13.10 -10.25
N GLU A 248 2.40 11.89 -10.82
CA GLU A 248 1.13 11.25 -11.22
C GLU A 248 0.92 9.90 -10.53
N VAL A 249 1.88 9.43 -9.73
CA VAL A 249 1.76 8.11 -9.10
C VAL A 249 0.82 8.18 -7.90
N THR A 250 -0.19 7.32 -7.91
CA THR A 250 -1.10 7.14 -6.79
C THR A 250 -0.78 5.87 -6.00
N ILE A 251 -1.39 5.74 -4.81
CA ILE A 251 -1.30 4.50 -4.04
C ILE A 251 -1.90 3.30 -4.80
N THR A 252 -2.92 3.52 -5.62
CA THR A 252 -3.51 2.46 -6.44
C THR A 252 -2.50 1.93 -7.46
N ASP A 253 -1.69 2.80 -8.06
CA ASP A 253 -0.62 2.40 -8.97
C ASP A 253 0.41 1.50 -8.31
N LEU A 254 0.87 1.89 -7.11
CA LEU A 254 1.84 1.10 -6.34
C LEU A 254 1.25 -0.25 -5.94
N MET A 255 0.00 -0.27 -5.47
CA MET A 255 -0.67 -1.50 -5.06
C MET A 255 -0.94 -2.43 -6.24
N GLN A 256 -1.22 -1.87 -7.43
CA GLN A 256 -1.34 -2.65 -8.65
C GLN A 256 -0.03 -3.37 -8.98
N GLU A 257 1.09 -2.67 -8.93
CA GLU A 257 2.41 -3.27 -9.18
C GLU A 257 2.74 -4.34 -8.12
N LEU A 258 2.47 -4.09 -6.84
CA LEU A 258 2.63 -5.08 -5.78
C LEU A 258 1.77 -6.33 -5.99
N SER A 259 0.57 -6.15 -6.54
CA SER A 259 -0.35 -7.25 -6.82
C SER A 259 0.16 -8.20 -7.91
N GLU A 260 1.09 -7.77 -8.75
CA GLU A 260 1.68 -8.60 -9.80
C GLU A 260 2.62 -9.68 -9.23
N HIS A 261 3.10 -9.46 -8.00
CA HIS A 261 3.91 -10.41 -7.26
C HIS A 261 3.05 -11.32 -6.36
N ASP A 262 3.59 -12.48 -6.01
CA ASP A 262 2.95 -13.38 -5.03
C ASP A 262 2.81 -12.67 -3.68
N ALA A 263 1.58 -12.58 -3.17
CA ALA A 263 1.25 -11.87 -1.93
C ALA A 263 1.93 -12.44 -0.67
N SER A 264 2.48 -13.65 -0.74
CA SER A 264 3.29 -14.25 0.34
C SER A 264 4.76 -13.81 0.33
N LEU A 265 5.18 -13.04 -0.68
CA LEU A 265 6.56 -12.56 -0.83
C LEU A 265 6.76 -11.13 -0.33
N TRP A 266 5.70 -10.42 0.02
CA TRP A 266 5.78 -9.04 0.50
C TRP A 266 4.81 -8.74 1.63
N VAL A 267 5.15 -7.73 2.42
CA VAL A 267 4.29 -7.19 3.49
C VAL A 267 4.47 -5.68 3.54
N GLU A 268 3.42 -4.94 3.89
CA GLU A 268 3.49 -3.49 4.06
C GLU A 268 3.10 -3.06 5.47
N LYS A 269 3.49 -1.84 5.83
CA LYS A 269 3.03 -1.16 7.02
C LYS A 269 3.01 0.35 6.80
N ALA A 270 1.87 0.97 7.07
CA ALA A 270 1.68 2.41 7.00
C ALA A 270 1.93 3.06 8.37
N VAL A 271 2.63 4.18 8.38
CA VAL A 271 2.85 5.02 9.57
C VAL A 271 2.47 6.46 9.21
N GLY A 272 1.35 6.92 9.76
CA GLY A 272 0.88 8.29 9.58
C GLY A 272 1.55 9.27 10.54
N TYR A 273 1.70 10.50 10.08
CA TYR A 273 2.16 11.62 10.91
C TYR A 273 1.46 12.92 10.51
N GLU A 274 1.48 13.87 11.43
CA GLU A 274 0.93 15.21 11.24
C GLU A 274 2.05 16.23 11.16
N ILE A 275 1.87 17.24 10.32
CA ILE A 275 2.76 18.38 10.18
C ILE A 275 1.98 19.63 10.54
N ARG A 276 2.56 20.49 11.39
CA ARG A 276 2.02 21.80 11.74
C ARG A 276 2.98 22.90 11.34
N LYS A 277 2.43 24.06 11.01
CA LYS A 277 3.17 25.32 10.94
C LYS A 277 3.40 25.93 12.31
#